data_AF-A0A1E5H1G1-F1
#
_entry.id   AF-A0A1E5H1G1-F1
#
_cell.length_a   1.000
_cell.length_b   1.000
_cell.length_c   1.000
_cell.angle_alpha   90.00
_cell.angle_beta   90.00
_cell.angle_gamma   90.00
#
_symmetry.space_group_name_H-M   'P 1'
#
loop_
_entity.id
_entity.type
_entity.pdbx_description
1 polymer ?
#
loop_
_entity_poly.entity_id
_entity_poly.type
_entity_poly.pdbx_seq_one_letter_code
_entity_poly.pdbx_strand_id
1 'polypeptide(L)'
;MGIIVLIVFVVGGALYFRRRTVKKVHGLMDNIDGLCMELEVAVRSGDFSSLEEIILQSEEIRKTYPFLARFGDFKPLRAEFLNLYNQLLTQIDSVHRELEVQRRVKELS
;
A
#
# COMPACT_ATOMS: atom_id res chain seq x y z
N MET A 1 -31.84 -19.91 25.87
CA MET A 1 -31.91 -19.58 24.43
C MET A 1 -31.40 -18.16 24.11
N GLY A 2 -31.80 -17.10 24.83
CA GLY A 2 -31.37 -15.71 24.50
C GLY A 2 -29.86 -15.43 24.48
N ILE A 3 -29.08 -16.05 25.37
CA ILE A 3 -27.61 -15.87 25.43
C ILE A 3 -26.89 -16.50 24.23
N ILE A 4 -27.37 -17.66 23.75
CA ILE A 4 -26.77 -18.36 22.61
C ILE A 4 -26.95 -17.55 21.32
N VAL A 5 -28.14 -16.96 21.12
CA VAL A 5 -28.40 -16.06 19.98
C VAL A 5 -27.52 -14.82 20.05
N LEU A 6 -27.33 -14.25 21.24
CA LEU A 6 -26.47 -13.08 21.44
C LEU A 6 -24.99 -13.39 21.10
N ILE A 7 -24.49 -14.56 21.53
CA ILE A 7 -23.12 -15.01 21.21
C ILE A 7 -22.96 -15.23 19.71
N VAL A 8 -23.93 -15.85 19.03
CA VAL A 8 -23.87 -16.06 17.57
C VAL A 8 -23.86 -14.72 16.82
N PHE A 9 -24.63 -13.72 17.25
CA PHE A 9 -24.62 -12.39 16.64
C PHE A 9 -23.30 -11.64 16.86
N VAL A 10 -22.74 -11.68 18.08
CA VAL A 10 -21.47 -11.00 18.40
C VAL A 10 -20.30 -11.68 17.70
N VAL A 11 -20.20 -13.01 17.79
CA VAL A 11 -19.13 -13.79 17.17
C VAL A 11 -19.23 -13.76 15.65
N GLY A 12 -20.44 -13.91 15.09
CA GLY A 12 -20.69 -13.82 13.66
C GLY A 12 -20.36 -12.44 13.08
N GLY A 13 -20.76 -11.37 13.79
CA GLY A 13 -20.42 -10.00 13.42
C GLY A 13 -18.92 -9.73 13.44
N ALA A 14 -18.23 -10.19 14.49
CA ALA A 14 -16.77 -10.06 14.61
C ALA A 14 -16.03 -10.83 13.51
N LEU A 15 -16.46 -12.06 13.19
CA LEU A 15 -15.88 -12.86 12.11
C LEU A 15 -16.13 -12.26 10.72
N TYR A 16 -17.33 -11.73 10.47
CA TYR A 16 -17.65 -11.04 9.20
C TYR A 16 -16.82 -9.76 9.04
N PHE A 17 -16.72 -8.96 10.10
CA PHE A 17 -15.88 -7.77 10.13
C PHE A 17 -14.41 -8.12 9.87
N ARG A 18 -13.89 -9.15 10.54
CA ARG A 18 -12.52 -9.63 10.34
C ARG A 18 -12.27 -10.04 8.89
N ARG A 19 -13.14 -10.86 8.29
CA ARG A 19 -13.00 -11.27 6.88
C ARG A 19 -13.02 -10.08 5.92
N ARG A 20 -13.91 -9.11 6.13
CA ARG A 20 -14.02 -7.91 5.29
C ARG A 20 -12.76 -7.05 5.41
N THR A 21 -12.21 -6.91 6.62
CA THR A 21 -10.97 -6.17 6.85
C THR A 21 -9.80 -6.85 6.15
N VAL A 22 -9.60 -8.17 6.33
CA VAL A 22 -8.54 -8.94 5.63
C VAL A 22 -8.62 -8.76 4.12
N LYS A 23 -9.81 -8.92 3.53
CA LYS A 23 -10.00 -8.75 2.08
C LYS A 23 -9.62 -7.35 1.60
N LYS A 24 -9.95 -6.32 2.38
CA LYS A 24 -9.55 -4.94 2.07
C LYS A 24 -8.04 -4.75 2.17
N VAL A 25 -7.37 -5.33 3.17
CA VAL A 25 -5.91 -5.22 3.31
C VAL A 25 -5.19 -5.89 2.15
N HIS A 26 -5.60 -7.10 1.78
CA HIS A 26 -5.02 -7.78 0.61
C HIS A 26 -5.22 -6.96 -0.67
N GLY A 27 -6.41 -6.39 -0.89
CA GLY A 27 -6.61 -5.51 -2.05
C GLY A 27 -5.71 -4.27 -2.04
N LEU A 28 -5.35 -3.73 -0.86
CA LEU A 28 -4.36 -2.66 -0.77
C LEU A 28 -2.93 -3.16 -1.07
N MET A 29 -2.59 -4.38 -0.66
CA MET A 29 -1.30 -4.99 -0.96
C MET A 29 -1.16 -5.28 -2.46
N ASP A 30 -2.21 -5.84 -3.09
CA ASP A 30 -2.25 -6.06 -4.54
C ASP A 30 -2.06 -4.73 -5.31
N ASN A 31 -2.67 -3.64 -4.82
CA ASN A 31 -2.46 -2.31 -5.40
C ASN A 31 -1.02 -1.82 -5.22
N ILE A 32 -0.38 -2.05 -4.06
CA ILE A 32 1.03 -1.69 -3.85
C ILE A 32 1.93 -2.47 -4.82
N ASP A 33 1.71 -3.78 -4.97
CA ASP A 33 2.48 -4.62 -5.89
C ASP A 33 2.30 -4.15 -7.34
N GLY A 34 1.09 -3.76 -7.73
CA GLY A 34 0.81 -3.13 -9.02
C GLY A 34 1.61 -1.86 -9.24
N LEU A 35 1.61 -0.95 -8.26
CA LEU A 35 2.38 0.30 -8.32
C LEU A 35 3.89 0.06 -8.40
N CYS A 36 4.41 -0.92 -7.66
CA CYS A 36 5.82 -1.32 -7.76
C CYS A 36 6.16 -1.79 -9.19
N MET A 37 5.28 -2.60 -9.80
CA MET A 37 5.48 -3.11 -11.16
C MET A 37 5.43 -1.98 -12.20
N GLU A 38 4.47 -1.06 -12.08
CA GLU A 38 4.37 0.12 -12.94
C GLU A 38 5.61 1.02 -12.83
N LEU A 39 6.12 1.21 -11.61
CA LEU A 39 7.32 1.99 -11.35
C LEU A 39 8.57 1.32 -11.94
N GLU A 40 8.71 0.00 -11.82
CA GLU A 40 9.80 -0.74 -12.46
C GLU A 40 9.77 -0.61 -13.99
N VAL A 41 8.58 -0.65 -14.59
CA VAL A 41 8.41 -0.46 -16.03
C VAL A 41 8.77 0.98 -16.44
N ALA A 42 8.35 1.98 -15.66
CA ALA A 42 8.71 3.38 -15.87
C ALA A 42 10.24 3.58 -15.83
N VAL A 43 10.92 3.00 -14.83
CA VAL A 43 12.39 3.04 -14.72
C VAL A 43 13.07 2.39 -15.92
N ARG A 44 12.64 1.20 -16.33
CA ARG A 44 13.25 0.47 -17.46
C ARG A 44 13.04 1.16 -18.79
N SER A 45 11.87 1.76 -18.99
CA SER A 45 11.54 2.48 -20.22
C SER A 45 12.11 3.89 -20.26
N GLY A 46 12.47 4.46 -19.11
CA GLY A 46 12.84 5.86 -18.96
C GLY A 46 11.65 6.82 -19.13
N ASP A 47 10.42 6.30 -19.19
CA ASP A 47 9.19 7.06 -19.25
C ASP A 47 8.62 7.23 -17.84
N PHE A 48 8.76 8.44 -17.31
CA PHE A 48 8.30 8.81 -15.96
C PHE A 48 7.01 9.63 -15.98
N SER A 49 6.26 9.62 -17.10
CA SER A 49 4.99 10.34 -17.22
C SER A 49 3.94 9.92 -16.20
N SER A 50 3.97 8.66 -15.75
CA SER A 50 3.09 8.09 -14.73
C SER A 50 3.59 8.25 -13.28
N LEU A 51 4.80 8.79 -13.07
CA LEU A 51 5.40 8.85 -11.72
C LEU A 51 4.57 9.68 -10.74
N GLU A 52 4.01 10.80 -11.17
CA GLU A 52 3.16 11.65 -10.34
C GLU A 52 1.87 10.92 -9.93
N GLU A 53 1.29 10.13 -10.84
CA GLU A 53 0.11 9.32 -10.55
C GLU A 53 0.43 8.20 -9.54
N ILE A 54 1.57 7.52 -9.71
CA ILE A 54 2.05 6.50 -8.77
C ILE A 54 2.25 7.09 -7.37
N ILE A 55 2.81 8.30 -7.28
CA ILE A 55 3.00 9.00 -5.99
C ILE A 55 1.65 9.32 -5.35
N LEU A 56 0.71 9.89 -6.10
CA LEU A 56 -0.63 10.21 -5.60
C LEU A 56 -1.34 8.97 -5.07
N GLN A 57 -1.32 7.86 -5.81
CA GLN A 57 -1.92 6.60 -5.37
C GLN A 57 -1.22 6.04 -4.12
N SER A 58 0.11 6.16 -4.02
CA SER A 58 0.86 5.76 -2.83
C SER A 58 0.44 6.56 -1.58
N GLU A 59 0.16 7.86 -1.73
CA GLU A 59 -0.32 8.71 -0.63
C GLU A 59 -1.74 8.35 -0.19
N GLU A 60 -2.61 7.96 -1.11
CA GLU A 60 -3.96 7.46 -0.78
C GLU A 60 -3.89 6.15 0.02
N ILE A 61 -3.00 5.24 -0.36
CA ILE A 61 -2.75 4.01 0.39
C ILE A 61 -2.25 4.33 1.80
N ARG A 62 -1.35 5.31 1.95
CA ARG A 62 -0.88 5.79 3.26
C ARG A 62 -2.01 6.31 4.15
N LYS A 63 -2.97 7.06 3.60
CA LYS A 63 -4.14 7.55 4.35
C LYS A 63 -5.02 6.42 4.90
N THR A 64 -4.92 5.24 4.30
CA THR A 64 -5.66 4.03 4.71
C THR A 64 -4.94 3.27 5.85
N TYR A 65 -3.66 3.53 6.09
CA TYR A 65 -2.84 2.86 7.10
C TYR A 65 -3.30 3.06 8.57
N PRO A 66 -3.73 4.24 9.04
CA PRO A 66 -4.21 4.43 10.41
C PRO A 66 -5.40 3.53 10.76
N PHE A 67 -6.20 3.13 9.77
CA PHE A 67 -7.28 2.16 9.95
C PHE A 67 -6.72 0.76 10.29
N LEU A 68 -5.66 0.31 9.59
CA LEU A 68 -5.00 -0.97 9.83
C LEU A 68 -4.32 -1.03 11.21
N ALA A 69 -3.73 0.09 11.65
CA ALA A 69 -3.04 0.17 12.93
C ALA A 69 -3.97 -0.04 14.15
N ARG A 70 -5.27 0.26 14.01
CA ARG A 70 -6.27 0.13 15.10
C ARG A 70 -6.67 -1.31 15.41
N PHE A 71 -6.37 -2.27 14.53
CA PHE A 71 -6.79 -3.65 14.71
C PHE A 71 -5.58 -4.55 15.05
N GLY A 72 -5.32 -4.71 16.35
CA GLY A 72 -4.20 -5.48 16.89
C GLY A 72 -4.15 -6.95 16.46
N ASP A 73 -5.26 -7.53 16.02
CA ASP A 73 -5.36 -8.92 15.56
C ASP A 73 -4.75 -9.18 14.18
N PHE A 74 -4.29 -8.12 13.48
CA PHE A 74 -3.68 -8.21 12.15
C PHE A 74 -2.18 -7.91 12.15
N LYS A 75 -1.48 -8.10 13.28
CA LYS A 75 -0.02 -7.90 13.38
C LYS A 75 0.81 -8.43 12.18
N PRO A 76 0.65 -9.70 11.75
CA PRO A 76 1.45 -10.22 10.63
C PRO A 76 1.11 -9.53 9.30
N LEU A 77 -0.19 -9.40 9.00
CA LEU A 77 -0.67 -8.74 7.79
C LEU A 77 -0.27 -7.26 7.72
N ARG A 78 -0.24 -6.58 8.87
CA ARG A 78 0.27 -5.21 8.98
C ARG A 78 1.76 -5.13 8.71
N ALA A 79 2.55 -6.09 9.22
CA ALA A 79 3.99 -6.13 8.99
C ALA A 79 4.30 -6.35 7.50
N GLU A 80 3.55 -7.24 6.84
CA GLU A 80 3.67 -7.49 5.41
C GLU A 80 3.29 -6.28 4.57
N PHE A 81 2.13 -5.66 4.85
CA PHE A 81 1.72 -4.40 4.22
C PHE A 81 2.77 -3.31 4.37
N LEU A 82 3.32 -3.12 5.58
CA LEU A 82 4.36 -2.13 5.84
C LEU A 82 5.64 -2.42 5.06
N ASN A 83 6.00 -3.69 4.92
CA ASN A 83 7.18 -4.08 4.17
C ASN A 83 7.02 -3.72 2.68
N LEU A 84 5.89 -4.10 2.06
CA LEU A 84 5.59 -3.76 0.66
C LEU A 84 5.52 -2.24 0.46
N TYR A 85 4.85 -1.53 1.35
CA TYR A 85 4.73 -0.07 1.27
C TYR A 85 6.09 0.63 1.40
N ASN A 86 6.95 0.17 2.31
CA ASN A 86 8.31 0.70 2.44
C ASN A 86 9.18 0.39 1.20
N GLN A 87 8.98 -0.76 0.56
CA GLN A 87 9.65 -1.08 -0.71
C GLN A 87 9.23 -0.10 -1.80
N LEU A 88 7.93 0.15 -1.97
CA LEU A 88 7.41 1.14 -2.92
C LEU A 88 8.03 2.53 -2.67
N LEU A 89 8.03 3.00 -1.42
CA LEU A 89 8.64 4.30 -1.07
C LEU A 89 10.13 4.35 -1.41
N THR A 90 10.86 3.27 -1.12
CA THR A 90 12.31 3.20 -1.44
C THR A 90 12.55 3.27 -2.94
N GLN A 91 11.71 2.62 -3.74
CA GLN A 91 11.81 2.69 -5.20
C GLN A 91 11.48 4.09 -5.70
N ILE A 92 10.39 4.72 -5.22
CA ILE A 92 10.01 6.09 -5.59
C ILE A 92 11.15 7.07 -5.30
N ASP A 93 11.76 6.97 -4.11
CA ASP A 93 12.90 7.81 -3.73
C ASP A 93 14.11 7.59 -4.65
N SER A 94 14.38 6.34 -5.04
CA SER A 94 15.45 6.01 -5.99
C SER A 94 15.21 6.67 -7.35
N VAL A 95 13.98 6.58 -7.87
CA VAL A 95 13.59 7.20 -9.15
C VAL A 95 13.74 8.71 -9.09
N HIS A 96 13.29 9.34 -8.01
CA HIS A 96 13.43 10.78 -7.83
C HIS A 96 14.89 11.25 -7.85
N ARG A 97 15.78 10.53 -7.17
CA ARG A 97 17.21 10.85 -7.18
C ARG A 97 17.81 10.73 -8.58
N GLU A 98 17.43 9.70 -9.32
CA GLU A 98 17.90 9.51 -10.69
C GLU A 98 17.43 10.63 -11.62
N LEU A 99 16.15 11.01 -11.54
CA LEU A 99 15.60 12.15 -12.27
C LEU A 99 16.29 13.47 -11.91
N GLU A 100 16.61 13.68 -10.65
CA GLU A 100 17.35 14.87 -10.19
C GLU A 100 18.77 14.90 -10.78
N VAL A 101 19.48 13.77 -10.81
CA VAL A 101 20.80 13.66 -11.45
C VAL A 101 20.68 13.98 -12.94
N GLN A 102 19.70 13.41 -13.65
CA GLN A 102 19.49 13.69 -15.07
C GLN A 102 19.19 15.19 -15.33
N ARG A 103 18.40 15.83 -14.46
CA ARG A 103 18.13 17.27 -14.54
C ARG A 103 19.41 18.10 -14.39
N ARG A 104 20.21 17.80 -13.36
CA ARG A 104 21.49 18.50 -13.11
C ARG A 104 22.48 18.34 -14.26
N VAL A 105 22.57 17.16 -14.88
CA VAL A 105 23.42 16.92 -16.05
C VAL A 105 22.98 17.78 -17.23
N LYS A 106 21.66 17.89 -17.49
CA LYS A 106 21.13 18.75 -18.56
C LYS A 106 21.38 20.23 -18.32
N GLU A 107 21.34 20.70 -17.08
CA GLU A 107 21.61 22.11 -16.72
C GLU A 107 23.09 22.50 -16.83
N LEU A 108 24.00 21.52 -16.80
CA LEU A 108 25.45 21.72 -16.95
C LEU A 108 25.94 21.60 -18.41
N SER A 109 25.05 21.24 -19.34
CA SER A 109 25.31 21.06 -20.78
C SER A 109 24.99 22.32 -21.57
#